data_AF-W0JTC1-F1
#
_entry.id   AF-W0JTC1-F1
#
_cell.length_a   1.000
_cell.length_b   1.000
_cell.length_c   1.000
_cell.angle_alpha   90.00
_cell.angle_beta   90.00
_cell.angle_gamma   90.00
#
_symmetry.space_group_name_H-M   'P 1'
#
loop_
_entity.id
_entity.type
_entity.pdbx_description
1 polymer ?
#
loop_
_entity_poly.entity_id
_entity_poly.type
_entity_poly.pdbx_seq_one_letter_code
_entity_poly.pdbx_strand_id
1 'polypeptide(L)' 'MSTDSSTGNAGEDTRTGTNTEWGKISLSVLLSILLATGAHYLLLAGSTMHPSLHALIGIVLFFVTGFVVFQLVMG' A
#
# COMPACT_ATOMS: atom_id res chain seq x y z
N MET A 1 47.81 9.53 -20.06
CA MET A 1 46.97 10.73 -19.83
C MET A 1 45.93 10.74 -20.94
N SER A 2 44.65 10.46 -20.75
CA SER A 2 43.82 10.59 -19.55
C SER A 2 42.82 9.43 -19.47
N THR A 3 42.71 8.83 -18.30
CA THR A 3 41.58 7.98 -17.92
C THR A 3 40.37 8.89 -17.75
N ASP A 4 39.39 8.77 -18.66
CA ASP A 4 38.07 9.38 -18.47
C ASP A 4 37.32 8.63 -17.37
N SER A 5 37.50 9.11 -16.15
CA SER A 5 36.68 8.76 -15.00
C SER A 5 35.31 9.44 -15.15
N SER A 6 34.39 8.82 -15.88
CA SER A 6 32.94 9.09 -15.73
C SER A 6 32.35 8.17 -14.65
N THR A 7 32.99 8.14 -13.49
CA THR A 7 32.49 7.43 -12.31
C THR A 7 31.64 8.38 -11.50
N GLY A 8 30.34 8.08 -11.38
CA GLY A 8 29.50 8.52 -10.28
C GLY A 8 28.35 9.43 -10.68
N ASN A 9 27.23 8.84 -11.10
CA ASN A 9 25.90 9.22 -10.59
C ASN A 9 24.75 8.32 -11.08
N ALA A 10 24.93 7.54 -12.15
CA ALA A 10 23.84 6.73 -12.72
C ALA A 10 23.29 5.62 -11.78
N GLY A 11 24.04 5.25 -10.74
CA GLY A 11 23.64 4.23 -9.76
C GLY A 11 22.82 4.76 -8.58
N GLU A 12 22.92 6.06 -8.25
CA GLU A 12 22.26 6.64 -7.08
C GLU A 12 20.81 7.06 -7.40
N ASP A 13 20.56 7.63 -8.57
CA ASP A 13 19.22 8.04 -9.03
C ASP A 13 18.27 6.86 -9.25
N THR A 14 18.81 5.70 -9.67
CA THR A 14 18.01 4.48 -9.86
C THR A 14 17.63 3.85 -8.50
N ARG A 15 18.49 3.98 -7.49
CA ARG A 15 18.26 3.45 -6.14
C ARG A 15 17.30 4.33 -5.33
N THR A 16 17.36 5.64 -5.49
CA THR A 16 16.42 6.57 -4.84
C THR A 16 15.01 6.44 -5.42
N GLY A 17 14.86 6.39 -6.75
CA GLY A 17 13.57 6.22 -7.42
C GLY A 17 12.85 4.93 -7.00
N THR A 18 13.57 3.80 -7.00
CA THR A 18 13.00 2.51 -6.57
C THR A 18 12.61 2.49 -5.09
N ASN A 19 13.44 3.04 -4.20
CA ASN A 19 13.10 3.14 -2.77
C ASN A 19 11.86 4.02 -2.53
N THR A 20 11.68 5.08 -3.31
CA THR A 20 10.49 5.92 -3.24
C THR A 20 9.24 5.15 -3.67
N GLU A 21 9.30 4.38 -4.76
CA GLU A 21 8.17 3.54 -5.22
C GLU A 21 7.79 2.48 -4.19
N TRP A 22 8.77 1.76 -3.63
CA TRP A 22 8.53 0.80 -2.56
C TRP A 22 7.94 1.47 -1.30
N GLY A 23 8.39 2.69 -0.98
CA GLY A 23 7.81 3.49 0.09
C GLY A 23 6.33 3.83 -0.13
N LYS A 24 5.97 4.22 -1.36
CA LYS A 24 4.58 4.50 -1.75
C LYS A 24 3.71 3.24 -1.69
N ILE A 25 4.23 2.09 -2.13
CA ILE A 25 3.52 0.80 -2.03
C ILE A 25 3.28 0.44 -0.56
N SER A 26 4.32 0.48 0.28
CA SER A 26 4.21 0.19 1.72
C SER A 26 3.21 1.11 2.41
N LEU A 27 3.27 2.42 2.12
CA LEU A 27 2.32 3.38 2.66
C LEU A 27 0.88 3.06 2.23
N SER A 28 0.68 2.72 0.95
CA SER A 28 -0.63 2.34 0.41
C SER A 28 -1.19 1.13 1.15
N VAL A 29 -0.38 0.09 1.37
CA VAL A 29 -0.79 -1.11 2.09
C VAL A 29 -1.17 -0.79 3.53
N LEU A 30 -0.35 -0.02 4.25
CA LEU A 30 -0.62 0.36 5.64
C LEU A 30 -1.93 1.14 5.79
N LEU A 31 -2.16 2.14 4.94
CA LEU A 31 -3.39 2.92 4.94
C LEU A 31 -4.61 2.04 4.61
N SER A 32 -4.47 1.13 3.65
CA SER A 32 -5.54 0.21 3.25
C SER A 32 -5.95 -0.72 4.38
N ILE A 33 -4.99 -1.28 5.12
CA ILE A 33 -5.24 -2.11 6.30
C ILE A 33 -5.96 -1.30 7.38
N LEU A 34 -5.47 -0.09 7.68
CA LEU A 34 -6.05 0.77 8.72
C LEU A 34 -7.51 1.12 8.40
N LEU A 35 -7.78 1.56 7.16
CA LEU A 35 -9.11 1.90 6.67
C LEU A 35 -10.03 0.68 6.63
N ALA A 36 -9.57 -0.44 6.08
CA ALA A 36 -10.37 -1.67 6.00
C ALA A 36 -10.75 -2.17 7.39
N THR A 37 -9.77 -2.26 8.29
CA THR A 37 -9.99 -2.72 9.67
C THR A 37 -10.91 -1.75 10.41
N GLY A 38 -10.67 -0.43 10.30
CA GLY A 38 -11.52 0.59 10.91
C GLY A 38 -12.96 0.53 10.42
N ALA A 39 -13.18 0.44 9.11
CA ALA A 39 -14.51 0.30 8.52
C ALA A 39 -15.18 -1.02 8.92
N HIS A 40 -14.41 -2.10 8.95
CA HIS A 40 -14.90 -3.42 9.34
C HIS A 40 -15.38 -3.44 10.80
N TYR A 41 -14.59 -2.88 11.72
CA TYR A 41 -15.02 -2.72 13.11
C TYR A 41 -16.22 -1.80 13.24
N LEU A 42 -16.24 -0.66 12.54
CA LEU A 42 -17.35 0.30 12.62
C LEU A 42 -18.68 -0.33 12.14
N LEU A 43 -18.64 -1.07 11.03
CA LEU A 43 -19.82 -1.63 10.39
C LEU A 43 -20.31 -2.90 11.07
N LEU A 44 -19.40 -3.72 11.63
CA LEU A 44 -19.72 -5.03 12.20
C LEU A 44 -19.62 -5.09 13.73
N ALA A 45 -19.31 -3.98 14.41
CA ALA A 45 -19.32 -3.91 15.86
C ALA A 45 -20.65 -4.40 16.41
N GLY A 46 -20.61 -5.52 17.15
CA GLY A 46 -21.79 -6.11 17.78
C GLY A 46 -22.69 -6.94 16.84
N SER A 47 -22.29 -7.17 15.59
CA SER A 47 -23.04 -8.05 14.68
C SER A 47 -22.79 -9.52 15.00
N THR A 48 -23.85 -10.33 15.08
CA THR A 48 -23.79 -11.79 15.28
C THR A 48 -23.71 -12.54 13.94
N MET A 49 -22.92 -12.02 13.00
CA MET A 49 -22.78 -12.63 11.68
C MET A 49 -22.07 -13.98 11.73
N HIS A 50 -22.43 -14.87 10.81
CA HIS A 50 -21.70 -16.12 10.62
C HIS A 50 -20.23 -15.84 10.28
N PRO A 51 -19.25 -16.59 10.83
CA PRO A 51 -17.82 -16.29 10.67
C PRO A 51 -17.35 -16.18 9.22
N SER A 52 -17.91 -16.99 8.31
CA SER A 52 -17.55 -16.92 6.89
C SER A 52 -18.01 -15.63 6.21
N LEU A 53 -19.21 -15.14 6.55
CA LEU A 53 -19.74 -13.88 6.02
C LEU A 53 -18.97 -12.70 6.60
N HIS A 54 -18.62 -12.76 7.89
CA HIS A 54 -17.77 -11.78 8.53
C HIS A 54 -16.40 -11.70 7.83
N ALA A 55 -15.75 -12.83 7.58
CA ALA A 55 -14.48 -12.85 6.84
C ALA A 55 -14.61 -12.32 5.40
N LEU A 56 -15.68 -12.70 4.69
CA LEU A 56 -15.94 -12.24 3.32
C LEU A 56 -16.07 -10.71 3.26
N ILE A 57 -16.81 -10.10 4.17
CA ILE A 57 -16.99 -8.65 4.22
C ILE A 57 -15.64 -7.96 4.47
N GLY A 58 -14.81 -8.50 5.36
CA GLY A 58 -13.48 -7.94 5.62
C GLY A 58 -12.56 -8.00 4.41
N ILE A 59 -12.58 -9.11 3.67
CA ILE A 59 -11.82 -9.27 2.42
C ILE A 59 -12.30 -8.24 1.39
N VAL A 60 -13.61 -8.08 1.19
CA VAL A 60 -14.16 -7.11 0.24
C VAL A 60 -13.78 -5.69 0.64
N LEU A 61 -13.92 -5.32 1.91
CA LEU A 61 -13.53 -4.01 2.42
C LEU A 61 -12.04 -3.75 2.16
N PHE A 62 -11.17 -4.72 2.41
CA PHE A 62 -9.74 -4.61 2.15
C PHE A 62 -9.41 -4.34 0.68
N PHE A 63 -10.05 -5.05 -0.26
CA PHE A 63 -9.83 -4.80 -1.69
C PHE A 63 -10.35 -3.44 -2.15
N VAL A 64 -11.53 -3.02 -1.65
CA VAL A 64 -12.12 -1.72 -2.02
C VAL A 64 -11.29 -0.56 -1.47
N THR A 65 -10.94 -0.59 -0.18
CA THR A 65 -10.07 0.45 0.39
C THR A 65 -8.69 0.41 -0.22
N GLY A 66 -8.15 -0.79 -0.48
CA GLY A 66 -6.91 -1.04 -1.20
C GLY A 66 -6.88 -0.34 -2.55
N PHE A 67 -7.92 -0.54 -3.36
CA PHE A 67 -8.05 0.09 -4.67
C PHE A 67 -8.08 1.61 -4.57
N VAL A 68 -8.93 2.18 -3.70
CA VAL A 68 -9.06 3.64 -3.55
C VAL A 68 -7.74 4.26 -3.08
N VAL A 69 -7.12 3.69 -2.04
CA VAL A 69 -5.86 4.20 -1.50
C VAL A 69 -4.73 4.09 -2.51
N PHE A 70 -4.65 2.97 -3.23
CA PHE A 70 -3.63 2.79 -4.27
C PHE A 70 -3.77 3.84 -5.37
N GLN A 71 -4.99 4.13 -5.82
CA GLN A 71 -5.26 5.20 -6.78
C GLN A 71 -4.89 6.59 -6.23
N LEU A 72 -5.10 6.85 -4.94
CA LEU A 72 -4.73 8.14 -4.32
C LEU A 72 -3.23 8.32 -4.13
N VAL A 73 -2.49 7.24 -3.89
CA VAL A 73 -1.05 7.30 -3.64
C VAL A 73 -0.24 7.18 -4.93
N MET A 74 -0.73 6.42 -5.91
CA MET A 74 -0.01 6.11 -7.16
C MET A 74 -0.52 6.84 -8.40
N GLY A 75 -1.79 7.31 -8.40
CA GLY A 75 -2.32 8.18 -9.44
C GLY A 75 -1.82 9.61 -9.31
#